data_AF-A0A7C3WPL7-F1
#
_entry.id   AF-A0A7C3WPL7-F1
#
_cell.length_a   1.000
_cell.length_b   1.000
_cell.length_c   1.000
_cell.angle_alpha   90.00
_cell.angle_beta   90.00
_cell.angle_gamma   90.00
#
_symmetry.space_group_name_H-M   'P 1'
#
loop_
_entity.id
_entity.type
_entity.pdbx_description
1 polymer ?
#
loop_
_entity_poly.entity_id
_entity_poly.type
_entity_poly.pdbx_seq_one_letter_code
_entity_poly.pdbx_strand_id
1 'polypeptide(L)'
;MGRRDQPPRQKLFIPQAEFVAKVPTLLGEIQNTLLQRALAFRESVTVKIDRWEDFQAFFTPKNEEKPEIHGGVALCHFADVPQVQEKLQPLKVTVRCIPLEGEEEPGRCLFTGLPSRRRAVFAKAY
;
A
#
# COMPACT_ATOMS: atom_id res chain seq x y z
N MET A 1 13.88 30.40 -4.73
CA MET A 1 13.33 29.40 -3.80
C MET A 1 13.35 28.03 -4.47
N GLY A 2 13.94 27.02 -3.82
CA GLY A 2 13.81 25.62 -4.23
C GLY A 2 12.79 24.91 -3.32
N ARG A 3 11.98 24.01 -3.89
CA ARG A 3 11.04 23.19 -3.13
C ARG A 3 11.57 21.75 -3.05
N ARG A 4 11.29 21.06 -1.94
CA ARG A 4 11.82 19.70 -1.68
C ARG A 4 11.05 18.58 -2.37
N ASP A 5 9.79 18.81 -2.70
CA ASP A 5 8.92 17.90 -3.45
C ASP A 5 9.23 17.90 -4.96
N GLN A 6 10.02 18.87 -5.44
CA GLN A 6 10.40 19.06 -6.83
C GLN A 6 11.89 18.74 -7.09
N PRO A 7 12.29 18.50 -8.35
CA PRO A 7 13.68 18.29 -8.71
C PRO A 7 14.58 19.48 -8.31
N PRO A 8 15.84 19.26 -7.89
CA PRO A 8 16.73 20.33 -7.41
C PRO A 8 17.01 21.47 -8.40
N ARG A 9 16.78 21.22 -9.70
CA ARG A 9 16.96 22.20 -10.79
C ARG A 9 15.75 23.11 -10.99
N GLN A 10 14.58 22.74 -10.46
CA GLN A 10 13.37 23.56 -10.57
C GLN A 10 13.36 24.60 -9.44
N LYS A 11 13.69 25.85 -9.79
CA LYS A 11 13.77 26.97 -8.86
C LYS A 11 12.81 28.08 -9.28
N LEU A 12 12.15 28.68 -8.30
CA LEU A 12 11.29 29.83 -8.49
C LEU A 12 12.05 31.10 -8.08
N PHE A 13 12.04 32.11 -8.94
CA PHE A 13 12.59 33.43 -8.64
C PHE A 13 11.41 34.38 -8.44
N ILE A 14 11.14 34.73 -7.19
CA ILE A 14 10.01 35.57 -6.78
C ILE A 14 10.51 36.68 -5.85
N PRO A 15 10.00 37.91 -5.97
CA PRO A 15 10.29 39.00 -5.03
C PRO A 15 9.90 38.66 -3.59
N GLN A 16 10.59 39.24 -2.61
CA GLN A 16 10.38 38.92 -1.19
C GLN A 16 8.94 39.20 -0.71
N ALA A 17 8.36 40.33 -1.09
CA ALA A 17 6.99 40.69 -0.71
C ALA A 17 5.97 39.68 -1.28
N GLU A 18 6.15 39.29 -2.54
CA GLU A 18 5.32 38.28 -3.20
C GLU A 18 5.51 36.89 -2.59
N PHE A 19 6.74 36.55 -2.19
CA PHE A 19 7.02 35.31 -1.50
C PHE A 19 6.21 35.19 -0.21
N VAL A 20 6.26 36.20 0.67
CA VAL A 20 5.53 36.19 1.95
C VAL A 20 4.03 35.98 1.72
N ALA A 21 3.45 36.65 0.73
CA ALA A 21 2.04 36.48 0.37
C ALA A 21 1.72 35.08 -0.18
N LYS A 22 2.65 34.44 -0.88
CA LYS A 22 2.46 33.12 -1.52
C LYS A 22 2.79 31.92 -0.63
N VAL A 23 3.45 32.10 0.52
CA VAL A 23 3.86 30.99 1.42
C VAL A 23 2.71 30.03 1.72
N PRO A 24 1.50 30.49 2.14
CA PRO A 24 0.42 29.57 2.51
C PRO A 24 0.00 28.67 1.33
N THR A 25 -0.13 29.26 0.14
CA THR A 25 -0.46 28.52 -1.09
C THR A 25 0.62 27.52 -1.45
N LEU A 26 1.89 27.94 -1.40
CA LEU A 26 3.03 27.08 -1.72
C LEU A 26 3.11 25.87 -0.78
N LEU A 27 2.89 26.07 0.52
CA LEU A 27 2.86 24.96 1.49
C LEU A 27 1.68 24.02 1.23
N GLY A 28 0.50 24.55 0.89
CA GLY A 28 -0.66 23.76 0.50
C GLY A 28 -0.39 22.90 -0.74
N GLU A 29 0.27 23.46 -1.75
CA GLU A 29 0.67 22.72 -2.96
C GLU A 29 1.67 21.62 -2.67
N ILE A 30 2.67 21.87 -1.81
CA ILE A 30 3.66 20.86 -1.40
C ILE A 30 2.96 19.70 -0.70
N GLN A 31 2.11 20.01 0.27
CA GLN A 31 1.35 19.01 1.02
C GLN A 31 0.48 18.16 0.07
N ASN A 32 -0.27 18.81 -0.82
CA ASN A 32 -1.12 18.09 -1.77
C ASN A 32 -0.28 17.21 -2.72
N THR A 33 0.84 17.73 -3.24
CA THR A 33 1.73 16.96 -4.14
C THR A 33 2.26 15.69 -3.47
N LEU A 34 2.72 15.80 -2.22
CA LEU A 34 3.23 14.66 -1.47
C LEU A 34 2.12 13.67 -1.13
N LEU A 35 0.93 14.15 -0.75
CA LEU A 35 -0.24 13.31 -0.49
C LEU A 35 -0.65 12.52 -1.74
N GLN A 36 -0.78 13.19 -2.90
CA GLN A 36 -1.15 12.52 -4.15
C GLN A 36 -0.11 11.48 -4.56
N ARG A 37 1.18 11.76 -4.40
CA ARG A 37 2.25 10.77 -4.66
C ARG A 37 2.12 9.57 -3.72
N ALA A 38 1.84 9.78 -2.44
CA ALA A 38 1.67 8.69 -1.47
C ALA A 38 0.42 7.86 -1.75
N LEU A 39 -0.70 8.49 -2.15
CA LEU A 39 -1.93 7.81 -2.55
C LEU A 39 -1.70 6.95 -3.79
N ALA A 40 -1.12 7.53 -4.84
CA ALA A 40 -0.79 6.81 -6.07
C ALA A 40 0.17 5.64 -5.81
N PHE A 41 1.18 5.84 -4.95
CA PHE A 41 2.08 4.76 -4.56
C PHE A 41 1.32 3.65 -3.82
N ARG A 42 0.50 3.99 -2.81
CA ARG A 42 -0.33 3.03 -2.08
C ARG A 42 -1.21 2.21 -3.02
N GLU A 43 -1.88 2.86 -3.97
CA GLU A 43 -2.72 2.19 -4.97
C GLU A 43 -1.90 1.27 -5.86
N SER A 44 -0.73 1.72 -6.34
CA SER A 44 0.15 0.94 -7.21
C SER A 44 0.72 -0.33 -6.54
N VAL A 45 0.87 -0.33 -5.21
CA VAL A 45 1.35 -1.48 -4.44
C VAL A 45 0.22 -2.28 -3.79
N THR A 46 -1.04 -1.91 -4.01
CA THR A 46 -2.21 -2.63 -3.48
C THR A 46 -2.84 -3.47 -4.58
N VAL A 47 -2.96 -4.79 -4.34
CA VAL A 47 -3.48 -5.74 -5.34
C VAL A 47 -4.58 -6.60 -4.71
N LYS A 48 -5.71 -6.76 -5.41
CA LYS A 48 -6.74 -7.76 -5.06
C LYS A 48 -6.26 -9.14 -5.53
N ILE A 49 -6.28 -10.14 -4.65
CA ILE A 49 -5.83 -11.49 -4.96
C ILE A 49 -6.90 -12.50 -4.54
N ASP A 50 -7.23 -13.40 -5.48
CA ASP A 50 -8.30 -14.41 -5.32
C ASP A 50 -7.80 -15.85 -5.45
N ARG A 51 -6.52 -16.05 -5.78
CA ARG A 51 -5.90 -17.37 -5.90
C ARG A 51 -4.73 -17.54 -4.95
N TRP A 52 -4.64 -18.73 -4.35
CA TRP A 52 -3.58 -19.04 -3.40
C TRP A 52 -2.19 -18.96 -4.04
N GLU A 53 -2.06 -19.46 -5.28
CA GLU A 53 -0.78 -19.45 -6.00
C GLU A 53 -0.28 -18.02 -6.24
N ASP A 54 -1.18 -17.11 -6.61
CA ASP A 54 -0.86 -15.70 -6.87
C ASP A 54 -0.44 -14.99 -5.57
N PHE A 55 -1.09 -15.31 -4.45
CA PHE A 55 -0.73 -14.76 -3.13
C PHE A 55 0.65 -15.21 -2.68
N GLN A 56 0.94 -16.51 -2.85
CA GLN A 56 2.25 -17.06 -2.52
C GLN A 56 3.33 -16.43 -3.42
N ALA A 57 3.10 -16.37 -4.73
CA ALA A 57 4.03 -15.74 -5.66
C ALA A 57 4.25 -14.24 -5.36
N PHE A 58 3.21 -13.52 -4.97
CA PHE A 58 3.30 -12.10 -4.64
C PHE A 58 4.24 -11.84 -3.44
N PHE A 59 4.24 -12.73 -2.43
CA PHE A 59 5.05 -12.58 -1.22
C PHE A 59 6.35 -13.39 -1.19
N THR A 60 6.72 -14.05 -2.28
CA THR A 60 7.96 -14.84 -2.37
C THR A 60 8.92 -14.19 -3.38
N PRO A 61 10.19 -13.93 -3.02
CA PRO A 61 11.18 -13.40 -3.96
C PRO A 61 11.48 -14.45 -5.03
N LYS A 62 11.82 -14.01 -6.24
CA LYS A 62 12.26 -14.94 -7.30
C LYS A 62 13.63 -15.52 -7.02
N ASN A 63 14.48 -14.78 -6.29
CA ASN A 63 15.79 -15.24 -5.86
C ASN A 63 15.92 -15.13 -4.34
N GLU A 64 15.99 -16.26 -3.65
CA GLU A 64 16.13 -16.29 -2.19
C GLU A 64 17.51 -15.81 -1.70
N GLU A 65 18.57 -15.98 -2.49
CA GLU A 65 19.93 -15.57 -2.14
C GLU A 65 20.15 -14.07 -2.36
N LYS A 66 19.38 -13.46 -3.26
CA LYS A 66 19.39 -12.02 -3.55
C LYS A 66 17.95 -11.50 -3.70
N PRO A 67 17.21 -11.39 -2.58
CA PRO A 67 15.81 -11.04 -2.64
C PRO A 67 15.63 -9.61 -3.17
N GLU A 68 14.95 -9.49 -4.29
CA GLU A 68 14.42 -8.22 -4.77
C GLU A 68 13.33 -7.69 -3.83
N ILE A 69 12.96 -6.41 -3.98
CA ILE A 69 11.74 -5.90 -3.33
C ILE A 69 10.54 -6.66 -3.92
N HIS A 70 9.84 -7.41 -3.08
CA HIS A 70 8.69 -8.22 -3.46
C HIS A 70 7.56 -8.03 -2.45
N GLY A 71 6.34 -8.35 -2.88
CA GLY A 71 5.13 -8.10 -2.12
C GLY A 71 4.66 -6.65 -2.23
N GLY A 72 3.94 -6.24 -1.18
CA GLY A 72 3.19 -4.99 -1.14
C GLY A 72 2.00 -5.20 -0.22
N VAL A 73 0.85 -4.68 -0.63
CA VAL A 73 -0.42 -4.79 0.09
C VAL A 73 -1.35 -5.70 -0.71
N ALA A 74 -1.80 -6.80 -0.12
CA ALA A 74 -2.76 -7.70 -0.75
C ALA A 74 -4.14 -7.56 -0.10
N LEU A 75 -5.19 -7.47 -0.93
CA LEU A 75 -6.59 -7.46 -0.53
C LEU A 75 -7.21 -8.82 -0.86
N CYS A 76 -7.42 -9.64 0.17
CA CYS A 76 -7.87 -11.03 0.01
C CYS A 76 -9.06 -11.33 0.91
N HIS A 77 -9.94 -12.21 0.45
CA HIS A 77 -10.94 -12.83 1.31
C HIS A 77 -10.26 -13.74 2.33
N PHE A 78 -10.71 -13.66 3.58
CA PHE A 78 -10.22 -14.53 4.65
C PHE A 78 -11.33 -14.90 5.63
N ALA A 79 -11.08 -15.99 6.37
CA ALA A 79 -11.86 -16.41 7.51
C ALA A 79 -10.98 -16.31 8.76
N ASP A 80 -11.52 -15.81 9.86
CA ASP A 80 -10.76 -15.62 11.10
C ASP A 80 -10.65 -16.94 11.86
N VAL A 81 -9.74 -17.81 11.38
CA VAL A 81 -9.50 -19.15 11.92
C VAL A 81 -7.99 -19.45 11.97
N PRO A 82 -7.51 -20.26 12.93
CA PRO A 82 -6.06 -20.48 13.13
C PRO A 82 -5.30 -21.00 11.90
N GLN A 83 -5.96 -21.77 11.03
CA GLN A 83 -5.37 -22.32 9.81
C GLN A 83 -4.87 -21.23 8.85
N VAL A 84 -5.49 -20.04 8.88
CA VAL A 84 -5.02 -18.90 8.09
C VAL A 84 -3.64 -18.45 8.56
N GLN A 85 -3.45 -18.31 9.87
CA GLN A 85 -2.17 -17.89 10.44
C GLN A 85 -1.05 -18.89 10.11
N GLU A 86 -1.34 -20.19 10.16
CA GLU A 86 -0.40 -21.25 9.79
C GLU A 86 0.09 -21.13 8.34
N LYS A 87 -0.80 -20.77 7.39
CA LYS A 87 -0.42 -20.54 5.99
C LYS A 87 0.37 -19.26 5.77
N LEU A 88 0.17 -18.25 6.61
CA LEU A 88 0.83 -16.94 6.47
C LEU A 88 2.24 -16.90 7.08
N GLN A 89 2.49 -17.65 8.15
CA GLN A 89 3.77 -17.67 8.87
C GLN A 89 4.98 -17.92 7.96
N PRO A 90 5.00 -18.93 7.06
CA PRO A 90 6.13 -19.19 6.17
C PRO A 90 6.43 -18.02 5.23
N LEU A 91 5.40 -17.25 4.86
CA LEU A 91 5.52 -16.09 3.97
C LEU A 91 5.93 -14.81 4.72
N LYS A 92 6.01 -14.85 6.06
CA LYS A 92 6.21 -13.68 6.94
C LYS A 92 5.16 -12.58 6.71
N VAL A 93 3.95 -12.99 6.35
CA VAL A 93 2.81 -12.10 6.09
C VAL A 93 1.89 -12.10 7.30
N THR A 94 1.23 -10.98 7.56
CA THR A 94 0.22 -10.85 8.61
C THR A 94 -1.03 -10.16 8.09
N VAL A 95 -2.18 -10.47 8.68
CA VAL A 95 -3.38 -9.63 8.54
C VAL A 95 -3.07 -8.29 9.21
N ARG A 96 -3.20 -7.18 8.48
CA ARG A 96 -2.92 -5.83 8.99
C ARG A 96 -4.17 -5.19 9.58
N CYS A 97 -5.28 -5.28 8.87
CA CYS A 97 -6.58 -4.83 9.33
C CYS A 97 -7.70 -5.37 8.42
N ILE A 98 -8.93 -5.25 8.91
CA ILE A 98 -10.15 -5.35 8.11
C ILE A 98 -10.62 -3.90 7.88
N PRO A 99 -10.66 -3.41 6.64
CA PRO A 99 -11.18 -2.07 6.35
C PRO A 99 -12.61 -1.90 6.88
N LEU A 100 -12.85 -0.80 7.60
CA LEU A 100 -14.18 -0.45 8.11
C LEU A 100 -15.09 0.03 6.98
N GLU A 101 -14.52 0.84 6.09
CA GLU A 101 -15.15 1.38 4.89
C GLU A 101 -14.70 0.59 3.65
N GLY A 102 -15.59 0.42 2.68
CA GLY A 102 -15.33 -0.30 1.43
C GLY A 102 -16.48 -1.20 1.00
N GLU A 103 -16.27 -1.93 -0.09
CA GLU A 103 -17.26 -2.87 -0.64
C GLU A 103 -17.40 -4.11 0.27
N GLU A 104 -18.63 -4.39 0.68
CA GLU A 104 -19.00 -5.71 1.21
C GLU A 104 -19.13 -6.69 0.06
N GLU A 105 -17.99 -7.18 -0.41
CA GLU A 105 -17.89 -8.22 -1.42
C GLU A 105 -17.93 -9.59 -0.72
N PRO A 106 -19.02 -10.37 -0.80
CA PRO A 106 -19.01 -11.74 -0.30
C PRO A 106 -18.14 -12.62 -1.19
N GLY A 107 -17.28 -13.41 -0.56
CA GLY A 107 -16.34 -14.28 -1.26
C GLY A 107 -16.00 -15.52 -0.43
N ARG A 108 -14.91 -16.18 -0.82
CA ARG A 108 -14.39 -17.36 -0.11
C ARG A 108 -12.99 -17.06 0.37
N CYS A 109 -12.71 -17.43 1.62
CA CYS A 109 -11.40 -17.38 2.22
C CYS A 109 -10.38 -18.04 1.29
N LEU A 110 -9.37 -17.28 0.89
CA LEU A 110 -8.28 -17.69 0.02
C LEU A 110 -7.54 -18.94 0.56
N PHE A 111 -7.51 -19.07 1.88
CA PHE A 111 -6.70 -20.06 2.60
C PHE A 111 -7.46 -21.35 2.92
N THR A 112 -8.77 -21.25 3.19
CA THR A 112 -9.58 -22.35 3.74
C THR A 112 -10.85 -22.64 2.93
N GLY A 113 -11.24 -21.78 1.98
CA GLY A 113 -12.47 -21.91 1.18
C GLY A 113 -13.77 -21.56 1.93
N LEU A 114 -13.69 -21.24 3.23
CA LEU A 114 -14.82 -20.82 4.05
C LEU A 114 -15.42 -19.49 3.58
N PRO A 115 -16.70 -19.20 3.83
CA PRO A 115 -17.30 -17.91 3.49
C PRO A 115 -16.57 -16.72 4.12
N SER A 116 -16.43 -15.63 3.36
CA SER A 116 -15.83 -14.37 3.79
C SER A 116 -16.75 -13.22 3.39
N ARG A 117 -17.02 -12.27 4.29
CA ARG A 117 -17.95 -11.15 4.02
C ARG A 117 -17.31 -9.96 3.31
N ARG A 118 -15.99 -9.81 3.45
CA ARG A 118 -15.21 -8.71 2.88
C ARG A 118 -13.73 -9.09 2.84
N ARG A 119 -12.94 -8.34 2.08
CA ARG A 119 -11.49 -8.53 1.99
C ARG A 119 -10.78 -7.90 3.19
N ALA A 120 -9.67 -8.51 3.61
CA ALA A 120 -8.75 -7.94 4.57
C ALA A 120 -7.43 -7.57 3.92
N VAL A 121 -6.66 -6.72 4.61
CA VAL A 121 -5.35 -6.24 4.18
C VAL A 121 -4.28 -7.18 4.69
N PHE A 122 -3.43 -7.67 3.80
CA PHE A 122 -2.28 -8.51 4.10
C PHE A 122 -1.00 -7.83 3.64
N ALA A 123 0.03 -7.85 4.47
CA ALA A 123 1.36 -7.36 4.11
C ALA A 123 2.43 -8.05 4.96
N LYS A 124 3.68 -7.97 4.50
CA LYS A 124 4.83 -8.31 5.34
C LYS A 124 4.99 -7.26 6.45
N ALA A 125 5.35 -7.71 7.64
CA ALA A 125 5.74 -6.80 8.72
C ALA A 125 7.12 -6.19 8.43
N TYR A 126 7.34 -4.98 8.96
CA TYR A 126 8.63 -4.27 8.89
C TYR A 126 9.77 -5.03 9.56
#